data_AF-A0A812T0P4-F1
#
_entry.id   AF-A0A812T0P4-F1
#
_cell.length_a   1.000
_cell.length_b   1.000
_cell.length_c   1.000
_cell.angle_alpha   90.00
_cell.angle_beta   90.00
_cell.angle_gamma   90.00
#
_symmetry.space_group_name_H-M   'P 1'
#
loop_
_entity.id
_entity.type
_entity.pdbx_description
1 polymer ?
#
loop_
_entity_poly.entity_id
_entity_poly.type
_entity_poly.pdbx_seq_one_letter_code
_entity_poly.pdbx_strand_id
1 'polypeptide(L)'
;MASLGVVSIAGCQTGASQNAIQQERGPIATDVASSSELKASLTSVLNNSPESYHTASLERNGVELVDFQSTNLLETAHVTNASEAIPIPQVTEEAMTLKEIQDLALVNNPSIRALSASAEAEQDYQYQVGRSANPEVGYAANQLADQGTDQHLVYVQREFVTGDKLALNQNILGHSVEAQRWDVESQRYRVLTDVRMKFIQALVAQRQMEMIDEFHAIVFRGVGLARRRFNAKEAARADVLQAEIQLNEVEVLRQKSEYRWKAAWKEMAAVAGIADLQPSKLDGELS
;
A
#
# COMPACT_ATOMS: atom_id res chain seq x y z
N MET A 1 -79.19 -16.90 -11.92
CA MET A 1 -79.81 -16.08 -10.85
C MET A 1 -78.70 -15.71 -9.88
N ALA A 2 -78.40 -14.42 -9.80
CA ALA A 2 -77.36 -13.86 -8.96
C ALA A 2 -77.78 -13.86 -7.48
N SER A 3 -76.84 -14.17 -6.59
CA SER A 3 -76.92 -13.79 -5.17
C SER A 3 -75.54 -13.32 -4.76
N LEU A 4 -75.40 -11.99 -4.69
CA LEU A 4 -74.27 -11.28 -4.12
C LEU A 4 -74.51 -11.20 -2.62
N GLY A 5 -73.67 -11.89 -1.84
CA GLY A 5 -73.59 -11.73 -0.38
C GLY A 5 -72.41 -10.84 -0.03
N VAL A 6 -72.68 -9.59 0.31
CA VAL A 6 -71.72 -8.65 0.89
C VAL A 6 -71.70 -8.87 2.40
N VAL A 7 -70.54 -9.21 2.95
CA VAL A 7 -70.30 -9.18 4.40
C VAL A 7 -69.16 -8.20 4.66
N SER A 8 -69.52 -7.02 5.17
CA SER A 8 -68.58 -6.07 5.76
C SER A 8 -68.32 -6.48 7.21
N ILE A 9 -67.07 -6.77 7.53
CA ILE A 9 -66.61 -6.85 8.93
C ILE A 9 -65.80 -5.59 9.22
N ALA A 10 -66.28 -4.84 10.20
CA ALA A 10 -65.65 -3.64 10.73
C ALA A 10 -64.31 -4.00 11.41
N GLY A 11 -63.25 -3.27 11.07
CA GLY A 11 -61.95 -3.39 11.72
C GLY A 11 -61.98 -2.81 13.13
N CYS A 12 -61.60 -3.63 14.11
CA CYS A 12 -61.16 -3.16 15.42
C CYS A 12 -59.77 -2.54 15.30
N GLN A 13 -59.63 -1.37 15.90
CA GLN A 13 -58.41 -0.60 16.07
C GLN A 13 -57.60 -1.22 17.23
N THR A 14 -56.35 -1.63 17.00
CA THR A 14 -55.35 -1.85 18.06
C THR A 14 -53.94 -1.78 17.49
N GLY A 15 -53.07 -1.03 18.18
CA GLY A 15 -51.82 -0.47 17.66
C GLY A 15 -50.72 -1.47 17.31
N ALA A 16 -49.92 -1.08 16.31
CA ALA A 16 -48.68 -1.71 15.95
C ALA A 16 -47.51 -0.87 16.48
N SER A 17 -46.79 -1.47 17.44
CA SER A 17 -45.41 -1.15 17.78
C SER A 17 -44.55 -1.22 16.51
N GLN A 18 -43.90 -0.12 16.15
CA GLN A 18 -42.86 -0.12 15.13
C GLN A 18 -41.56 -0.63 15.76
N ASN A 19 -41.34 -1.95 15.68
CA ASN A 19 -39.99 -2.49 15.76
C ASN A 19 -39.27 -2.14 14.46
N ALA A 20 -38.47 -1.08 14.51
CA ALA A 20 -37.53 -0.72 13.46
C ALA A 20 -36.45 -1.80 13.37
N ILE A 21 -36.49 -2.60 12.29
CA ILE A 21 -35.32 -3.35 11.85
C ILE A 21 -34.45 -2.36 11.09
N GLN A 22 -33.31 -2.00 11.69
CA GLN A 22 -32.27 -1.21 11.04
C GLN A 22 -31.75 -1.98 9.82
N GLN A 23 -32.07 -1.46 8.65
CA GLN A 23 -31.49 -1.87 7.38
C GLN A 23 -30.12 -1.17 7.31
N GLU A 24 -29.03 -1.90 7.60
CA GLU A 24 -27.68 -1.38 7.43
C GLU A 24 -27.45 -1.04 5.96
N ARG A 25 -27.49 0.26 5.66
CA ARG A 25 -27.03 0.80 4.38
C ARG A 25 -25.51 0.78 4.40
N GLY A 26 -24.90 0.05 3.47
CA GLY A 26 -23.50 0.27 3.11
C GLY A 26 -23.27 1.74 2.71
N PRO A 27 -22.03 2.24 2.80
CA PRO A 27 -21.76 3.67 2.65
C PRO A 27 -22.11 4.14 1.24
N ILE A 28 -23.23 4.84 1.13
CA ILE A 28 -23.53 5.68 -0.03
C ILE A 28 -22.63 6.90 0.12
N ALA A 29 -21.63 7.02 -0.75
CA ALA A 29 -20.85 8.24 -0.91
C ALA A 29 -21.78 9.36 -1.45
N THR A 30 -22.40 10.11 -0.56
CA THR A 30 -22.94 11.44 -0.89
C THR A 30 -21.94 12.48 -0.44
N ASP A 31 -21.04 12.86 -1.35
CA ASP A 31 -20.46 14.19 -1.35
C ASP A 31 -20.37 14.67 -2.80
N VAL A 32 -21.48 15.25 -3.27
CA VAL A 32 -21.54 15.98 -4.55
C VAL A 32 -20.99 17.38 -4.27
N ALA A 33 -19.67 17.51 -4.35
CA ALA A 33 -19.03 18.81 -4.47
C ALA A 33 -19.21 19.33 -5.91
N SER A 34 -20.14 20.28 -6.08
CA SER A 34 -20.05 21.45 -6.97
C SER A 34 -19.29 21.29 -8.29
N SER A 35 -19.99 20.84 -9.34
CA SER A 35 -19.49 20.70 -10.71
C SER A 35 -19.48 22.03 -11.51
N SER A 36 -18.93 23.12 -10.96
CA SER A 36 -18.88 24.43 -11.65
C SER A 36 -17.48 24.95 -12.03
N GLU A 37 -16.39 24.27 -11.67
CA GLU A 37 -15.02 24.81 -11.90
C GLU A 37 -14.19 24.11 -13.00
N LEU A 38 -14.68 23.02 -13.61
CA LEU A 38 -13.90 22.24 -14.60
C LEU A 38 -14.04 22.71 -16.07
N LYS A 39 -14.74 23.81 -16.34
CA LYS A 39 -14.89 24.34 -17.72
C LYS A 39 -13.75 25.27 -18.18
N ALA A 40 -12.79 25.60 -17.31
CA ALA A 40 -11.77 26.60 -17.62
C ALA A 40 -10.40 26.04 -18.07
N SER A 41 -10.14 24.73 -17.99
CA SER A 41 -8.81 24.16 -18.29
C SER A 41 -8.73 23.31 -19.56
N LEU A 42 -9.86 23.00 -20.22
CA LEU A 42 -9.88 22.13 -21.40
C LEU A 42 -9.60 22.86 -22.73
N THR A 43 -9.40 24.18 -22.71
CA THR A 43 -9.31 25.00 -23.93
C THR A 43 -7.88 25.28 -24.41
N SER A 44 -6.83 24.79 -23.74
CA SER A 44 -5.43 25.15 -24.08
C SER A 44 -4.59 24.06 -24.75
N VAL A 45 -5.14 22.87 -25.05
CA VAL A 45 -4.32 21.74 -25.59
C VAL A 45 -4.60 21.43 -27.08
N LEU A 46 -5.62 22.05 -27.70
CA LEU A 46 -6.00 21.76 -29.09
C LEU A 46 -5.28 22.61 -30.15
N ASN A 47 -3.98 22.83 -30.04
CA ASN A 47 -3.20 23.36 -31.16
C ASN A 47 -1.76 22.86 -31.07
N ASN A 48 -1.46 21.77 -31.79
CA ASN A 48 -0.25 21.58 -32.59
C ASN A 48 -0.29 20.20 -33.30
N SER A 49 -0.48 20.25 -34.62
CA SER A 49 -0.01 19.24 -35.58
C SER A 49 1.23 19.87 -36.26
N PRO A 50 2.22 19.11 -36.80
CA PRO A 50 1.92 18.07 -37.80
C PRO A 50 2.91 16.86 -37.92
N GLU A 51 2.53 15.96 -38.82
CA GLU A 51 3.34 15.03 -39.66
C GLU A 51 3.69 13.59 -39.23
N SER A 52 3.35 12.70 -40.19
CA SER A 52 3.94 11.40 -40.55
C SER A 52 3.57 10.13 -39.78
N TYR A 53 2.70 9.32 -40.40
CA TYR A 53 2.53 7.90 -40.09
C TYR A 53 3.44 7.07 -40.99
N HIS A 54 4.39 6.35 -40.41
CA HIS A 54 5.08 5.24 -41.07
C HIS A 54 4.23 3.98 -40.97
N THR A 55 3.89 3.37 -42.10
CA THR A 55 3.25 2.05 -42.17
C THR A 55 4.29 0.97 -41.85
N ALA A 56 4.20 0.35 -40.68
CA ALA A 56 5.00 -0.83 -40.34
C ALA A 56 4.36 -2.09 -40.94
N SER A 57 5.10 -2.70 -41.86
CA SER A 57 4.82 -3.95 -42.56
C SER A 57 4.92 -5.17 -41.62
N LEU A 58 4.02 -6.12 -41.81
CA LEU A 58 3.97 -7.43 -41.15
C LEU A 58 5.15 -8.32 -41.57
N GLU A 59 6.14 -8.47 -40.69
CA GLU A 59 7.15 -9.53 -40.78
C GLU A 59 6.73 -10.68 -39.83
N ARG A 60 6.27 -11.80 -40.41
CA ARG A 60 6.11 -13.07 -39.69
C ARG A 60 7.50 -13.64 -39.39
N ASN A 61 7.90 -13.64 -38.12
CA ASN A 61 8.93 -14.54 -37.64
C ASN A 61 8.30 -15.63 -36.77
N GLY A 62 8.53 -16.88 -37.16
CA GLY A 62 7.96 -18.07 -36.57
C GLY A 62 8.45 -18.32 -35.16
N VAL A 63 7.52 -18.64 -34.27
CA VAL A 63 7.80 -19.16 -32.92
C VAL A 63 7.70 -20.68 -33.01
N GLU A 64 8.83 -21.34 -32.79
CA GLU A 64 8.94 -22.80 -32.70
C GLU A 64 8.44 -23.25 -31.31
N LEU A 65 7.44 -24.13 -31.26
CA LEU A 65 6.95 -24.70 -30.01
C LEU A 65 7.97 -25.72 -29.49
N VAL A 66 8.55 -25.45 -28.32
CA VAL A 66 9.34 -26.43 -27.57
C VAL A 66 8.40 -27.35 -26.81
N ASP A 67 8.51 -28.64 -27.11
CA ASP A 67 7.75 -29.75 -26.54
C ASP A 67 8.10 -29.94 -25.05
N PHE A 68 7.10 -30.01 -24.17
CA PHE A 68 7.32 -30.27 -22.74
C PHE A 68 7.22 -31.78 -22.49
N GLN A 69 8.33 -32.40 -22.09
CA GLN A 69 8.32 -33.79 -21.62
C GLN A 69 8.27 -33.81 -20.09
N SER A 70 7.14 -34.26 -19.56
CA SER A 70 6.96 -34.58 -18.14
C SER A 70 7.68 -35.88 -17.81
N THR A 71 8.81 -35.79 -17.11
CA THR A 71 9.43 -36.96 -16.46
C THR A 71 9.29 -36.84 -14.95
N ASN A 72 8.29 -37.57 -14.44
CA ASN A 72 8.21 -37.96 -13.04
C ASN A 72 9.20 -39.10 -12.82
N LEU A 73 10.23 -38.89 -12.00
CA LEU A 73 10.89 -39.95 -11.25
C LEU A 73 11.18 -39.44 -9.84
N LEU A 74 10.35 -39.89 -8.90
CA LEU A 74 10.67 -39.94 -7.48
C LEU A 74 11.78 -40.98 -7.32
N GLU A 75 13.02 -40.54 -7.09
CA GLU A 75 14.09 -41.40 -6.63
C GLU A 75 14.50 -41.02 -5.20
N THR A 76 14.69 -42.07 -4.41
CA THR A 76 14.78 -42.10 -2.96
C THR A 76 16.15 -41.68 -2.46
N ALA A 77 16.15 -41.21 -1.22
CA ALA A 77 17.27 -40.56 -0.53
C ALA A 77 18.58 -41.38 -0.49
N HIS A 78 19.69 -40.66 -0.67
CA HIS A 78 20.97 -40.99 -0.06
C HIS A 78 21.45 -39.80 0.78
N VAL A 79 21.45 -39.99 2.10
CA VAL A 79 22.08 -39.10 3.06
C VAL A 79 23.57 -39.45 3.09
N THR A 80 24.38 -38.67 2.36
CA THR A 80 25.83 -38.64 2.57
C THR A 80 26.20 -37.40 3.36
N ASN A 81 26.68 -37.66 4.57
CA ASN A 81 27.39 -36.72 5.43
C ASN A 81 28.54 -36.08 4.64
N ALA A 82 28.43 -34.79 4.36
CA ALA A 82 29.55 -33.93 4.02
C ALA A 82 29.42 -32.66 4.87
N SER A 83 30.08 -32.71 6.02
CA SER A 83 30.41 -31.52 6.80
C SER A 83 31.44 -30.74 5.99
N GLU A 84 30.95 -29.91 5.08
CA GLU A 84 31.72 -28.82 4.50
C GLU A 84 31.05 -27.55 5.04
N ALA A 85 31.78 -26.85 5.89
CA ALA A 85 31.33 -25.60 6.48
C ALA A 85 30.97 -24.65 5.33
N ILE A 86 29.68 -24.32 5.22
CA ILE A 86 29.21 -23.23 4.38
C ILE A 86 30.07 -22.02 4.77
N PRO A 87 30.82 -21.41 3.83
CA PRO A 87 31.52 -20.18 4.11
C PRO A 87 30.47 -19.19 4.62
N ILE A 88 30.59 -18.80 5.89
CA ILE A 88 29.81 -17.72 6.45
C ILE A 88 30.12 -16.53 5.53
N PRO A 89 29.15 -15.98 4.77
CA PRO A 89 29.41 -14.74 4.08
C PRO A 89 29.91 -13.78 5.15
N GLN A 90 31.14 -13.30 4.97
CA GLN A 90 31.67 -12.24 5.81
C GLN A 90 30.61 -11.16 5.81
N VAL A 91 30.18 -10.71 7.00
CA VAL A 91 29.24 -9.61 7.15
C VAL A 91 29.92 -8.39 6.56
N THR A 92 29.78 -8.23 5.25
CA THR A 92 29.90 -6.94 4.62
C THR A 92 28.80 -6.14 5.28
N GLU A 93 29.19 -5.09 6.01
CA GLU A 93 28.32 -3.95 6.26
C GLU A 93 27.96 -3.37 4.89
N GLU A 94 27.11 -4.06 4.15
CA GLU A 94 26.67 -3.65 2.82
C GLU A 94 25.88 -2.37 3.03
N ALA A 95 26.48 -1.29 2.56
CA ALA A 95 25.85 0.01 2.64
C ALA A 95 24.55 -0.06 1.83
N MET A 96 23.45 0.31 2.48
CA MET A 96 22.11 0.06 1.95
C MET A 96 21.83 1.04 0.81
N THR A 97 21.39 0.49 -0.33
CA THR A 97 21.12 1.31 -1.52
C THR A 97 19.67 1.80 -1.56
N LEU A 98 19.42 2.89 -2.29
CA LEU A 98 18.06 3.41 -2.50
C LEU A 98 17.11 2.34 -3.07
N LYS A 99 17.60 1.54 -4.02
CA LYS A 99 16.81 0.51 -4.69
C LYS A 99 16.35 -0.56 -3.72
N GLU A 100 17.22 -1.04 -2.84
CA GLU A 100 16.87 -2.03 -1.83
C GLU A 100 15.75 -1.54 -0.90
N ILE A 101 15.82 -0.28 -0.46
CA ILE A 101 14.81 0.30 0.42
C ILE A 101 13.49 0.49 -0.32
N GLN A 102 13.52 0.85 -1.60
CA GLN A 102 12.33 0.94 -2.45
C GLN A 102 11.67 -0.43 -2.66
N ASP A 103 12.46 -1.46 -2.94
CA ASP A 103 11.97 -2.84 -3.10
C ASP A 103 11.33 -3.34 -1.80
N LEU A 104 11.96 -3.07 -0.64
CA LEU A 104 11.38 -3.38 0.67
C LEU A 104 10.08 -2.62 0.93
N ALA A 105 10.00 -1.35 0.53
CA ALA A 105 8.80 -0.54 0.69
C ALA A 105 7.62 -1.05 -0.14
N LEU A 106 7.85 -1.45 -1.39
CA LEU A 106 6.80 -2.00 -2.25
C LEU A 106 6.20 -3.29 -1.69
N VAL A 107 7.01 -4.11 -1.01
CA VAL A 107 6.56 -5.38 -0.42
C VAL A 107 5.84 -5.18 0.92
N ASN A 108 6.34 -4.29 1.78
CA ASN A 108 5.91 -4.24 3.18
C ASN A 108 4.96 -3.09 3.50
N ASN A 109 4.80 -2.10 2.63
CA ASN A 109 4.03 -0.91 2.97
C ASN A 109 2.53 -1.23 3.16
N PRO A 110 1.94 -0.91 4.33
CA PRO A 110 0.55 -1.25 4.64
C PRO A 110 -0.48 -0.48 3.80
N SER A 111 -0.15 0.71 3.30
CA SER A 111 -1.08 1.50 2.47
C SER A 111 -1.31 0.86 1.10
N ILE A 112 -0.25 0.32 0.47
CA ILE A 112 -0.35 -0.43 -0.79
C ILE A 112 -1.17 -1.71 -0.57
N ARG A 113 -0.92 -2.42 0.54
CA ARG A 113 -1.66 -3.62 0.92
C ARG A 113 -3.16 -3.36 1.16
N ALA A 114 -3.49 -2.26 1.83
CA ALA A 114 -4.88 -1.88 2.08
C ALA A 114 -5.62 -1.54 0.77
N LEU A 115 -5.00 -0.75 -0.11
CA LEU A 115 -5.61 -0.38 -1.40
C LEU A 115 -5.73 -1.57 -2.36
N SER A 116 -4.73 -2.45 -2.39
CA SER A 116 -4.79 -3.67 -3.21
C SER A 116 -5.89 -4.62 -2.73
N ALA A 117 -6.03 -4.83 -1.42
CA ALA A 117 -7.15 -5.60 -0.87
C ALA A 117 -8.52 -4.98 -1.21
N SER A 118 -8.63 -3.65 -1.20
CA SER A 118 -9.85 -2.95 -1.64
C SER A 118 -10.13 -3.15 -3.13
N ALA A 119 -9.10 -3.13 -3.98
CA ALA A 119 -9.24 -3.39 -5.42
C ALA A 119 -9.66 -4.84 -5.71
N GLU A 120 -9.14 -5.80 -4.95
CA GLU A 120 -9.53 -7.21 -5.03
C GLU A 120 -11.00 -7.40 -4.60
N ALA A 121 -11.43 -6.76 -3.51
CA ALA A 121 -12.82 -6.81 -3.06
C ALA A 121 -13.80 -6.24 -4.10
N GLU A 122 -13.46 -5.13 -4.74
CA GLU A 122 -14.27 -4.54 -5.83
C GLU A 122 -14.30 -5.45 -7.06
N GLN A 123 -13.19 -6.12 -7.38
CA GLN A 123 -13.14 -7.10 -8.47
C GLN A 123 -14.04 -8.31 -8.18
N ASP A 124 -14.04 -8.81 -6.95
CA ASP A 124 -14.91 -9.90 -6.52
C ASP A 124 -16.39 -9.46 -6.53
N TYR A 125 -16.66 -8.21 -6.16
CA TYR A 125 -18.00 -7.64 -6.25
C TYR A 125 -18.46 -7.50 -7.71
N GLN A 126 -17.58 -7.01 -8.61
CA GLN A 126 -17.83 -6.97 -10.05
C GLN A 126 -18.16 -8.37 -10.59
N TYR A 127 -17.42 -9.40 -10.16
CA TYR A 127 -17.68 -10.77 -10.54
C TYR A 127 -19.05 -11.25 -10.06
N GLN A 128 -19.44 -10.93 -8.82
CA GLN A 128 -20.73 -11.36 -8.24
C GLN A 128 -21.94 -10.74 -8.94
N VAL A 129 -21.91 -9.45 -9.27
CA VAL A 129 -23.07 -8.78 -9.91
C VAL A 129 -23.33 -9.25 -11.34
N GLY A 130 -22.32 -9.81 -12.00
CA GLY A 130 -22.45 -10.40 -13.33
C GLY A 130 -23.14 -11.76 -13.32
N ARG A 131 -23.32 -12.39 -12.14
CA ARG A 131 -23.92 -13.73 -12.03
C ARG A 131 -25.43 -13.65 -11.86
N SER A 132 -26.11 -14.64 -12.43
CA SER A 132 -27.54 -14.83 -12.19
C SER A 132 -27.82 -15.21 -10.73
N ALA A 133 -29.04 -14.91 -10.27
CA ALA A 133 -29.48 -15.24 -8.92
C ALA A 133 -29.33 -16.73 -8.60
N ASN A 134 -28.81 -17.03 -7.41
CA ASN A 134 -28.77 -18.39 -6.90
C ASN A 134 -30.21 -18.90 -6.66
N PRO A 135 -30.54 -20.15 -7.00
CA PRO A 135 -31.84 -20.70 -6.68
C PRO A 135 -31.97 -20.89 -5.16
N GLU A 136 -33.11 -20.47 -4.62
CA GLU A 136 -33.48 -20.72 -3.22
C GLU A 136 -34.40 -21.92 -3.17
N VAL A 137 -34.04 -22.88 -2.31
CA VAL A 137 -34.87 -24.05 -2.03
C VAL A 137 -35.45 -23.88 -0.63
N GLY A 138 -36.76 -23.90 -0.54
CA GLY A 138 -37.48 -23.75 0.72
C GLY A 138 -38.40 -24.93 0.97
N TYR A 139 -38.63 -25.20 2.25
CA TYR A 139 -39.67 -26.10 2.70
C TYR A 139 -40.60 -25.33 3.62
N ALA A 140 -41.88 -25.40 3.34
CA ALA A 140 -42.94 -24.85 4.16
C ALA A 140 -43.93 -25.97 4.47
N ALA A 141 -44.51 -25.94 5.67
CA ALA A 141 -45.56 -26.86 6.02
C ALA A 141 -46.63 -26.11 6.82
N ASN A 142 -47.90 -26.43 6.55
CA ASN A 142 -49.06 -25.82 7.18
C ASN A 142 -49.92 -26.89 7.85
N GLN A 143 -50.67 -26.49 8.87
CA GLN A 143 -51.60 -27.35 9.61
C GLN A 143 -50.93 -28.57 10.25
N LEU A 144 -49.65 -28.45 10.64
CA LEU A 144 -48.93 -29.52 11.33
C LEU A 144 -49.67 -29.91 12.61
N ALA A 145 -49.86 -31.21 12.80
CA ALA A 145 -50.51 -31.83 13.96
C ALA A 145 -52.05 -31.75 13.96
N ASP A 146 -52.68 -31.56 12.79
CA ASP A 146 -54.11 -31.78 12.60
C ASP A 146 -54.38 -33.10 11.86
N GLN A 147 -55.40 -33.85 12.28
CA GLN A 147 -55.60 -35.21 11.77
C GLN A 147 -56.06 -35.22 10.31
N GLY A 148 -55.11 -35.51 9.41
CA GLY A 148 -55.37 -35.68 7.97
C GLY A 148 -55.30 -34.39 7.14
N THR A 149 -54.86 -33.27 7.74
CA THR A 149 -54.80 -31.96 7.07
C THR A 149 -53.38 -31.40 6.91
N ASP A 150 -52.34 -32.15 7.29
CA ASP A 150 -50.95 -31.70 7.15
C ASP A 150 -50.62 -31.38 5.67
N GLN A 151 -50.18 -30.15 5.41
CA GLN A 151 -49.74 -29.71 4.09
C GLN A 151 -48.23 -29.48 4.11
N HIS A 152 -47.53 -30.06 3.13
CA HIS A 152 -46.09 -29.90 2.96
C HIS A 152 -45.79 -29.37 1.56
N LEU A 153 -44.99 -28.31 1.47
CA LEU A 153 -44.60 -27.63 0.25
C LEU A 153 -43.08 -27.53 0.19
N VAL A 154 -42.46 -28.17 -0.79
CA VAL A 154 -41.09 -27.89 -1.20
C VAL A 154 -41.16 -27.00 -2.43
N TYR A 155 -40.44 -25.88 -2.42
CA TYR A 155 -40.38 -24.98 -3.56
C TYR A 155 -38.93 -24.64 -3.90
N VAL A 156 -38.70 -24.37 -5.18
CA VAL A 156 -37.46 -23.82 -5.69
C VAL A 156 -37.79 -22.55 -6.45
N GLN A 157 -37.22 -21.43 -6.05
CA GLN A 157 -37.42 -20.14 -6.69
C GLN A 157 -36.10 -19.54 -7.16
N ARG A 158 -36.12 -18.84 -8.29
CA ARG A 158 -35.01 -17.98 -8.71
C ARG A 158 -35.52 -16.85 -9.57
N GLU A 159 -34.82 -15.73 -9.53
CA GLU A 159 -35.05 -14.61 -10.43
C GLU A 159 -34.35 -14.83 -11.78
N PHE A 160 -35.01 -14.46 -12.87
CA PHE A 160 -34.47 -14.49 -14.22
C PHE A 160 -34.37 -13.07 -14.78
N VAL A 161 -33.17 -12.51 -14.73
CA VAL A 161 -32.90 -11.20 -15.32
C VAL A 161 -32.71 -11.34 -16.83
N THR A 162 -33.56 -10.68 -17.62
CA THR A 162 -33.47 -10.65 -19.09
C THR A 162 -32.93 -9.31 -19.61
N GLY A 163 -32.50 -9.30 -20.88
CA GLY A 163 -32.09 -8.08 -21.57
C GLY A 163 -30.71 -7.55 -21.19
N ASP A 164 -29.75 -8.46 -20.96
CA ASP A 164 -28.32 -8.16 -20.77
C ASP A 164 -27.97 -7.16 -19.63
N LYS A 165 -28.93 -6.94 -18.72
CA LYS A 165 -28.77 -6.00 -17.60
C LYS A 165 -27.60 -6.37 -16.68
N LEU A 166 -27.34 -7.67 -16.53
CA LEU A 166 -26.23 -8.17 -15.72
C LEU A 166 -24.87 -7.80 -16.34
N ALA A 167 -24.71 -7.94 -17.65
CA ALA A 167 -23.47 -7.54 -18.33
C ALA A 167 -23.29 -6.02 -18.30
N LEU A 168 -24.37 -5.24 -18.48
CA LEU A 168 -24.30 -3.78 -18.36
C LEU A 168 -23.86 -3.34 -16.95
N ASN A 169 -24.44 -3.94 -15.90
CA ASN A 169 -24.03 -3.68 -14.52
C ASN A 169 -22.57 -4.07 -14.27
N GLN A 170 -22.14 -5.22 -14.78
CA GLN A 170 -20.76 -5.68 -14.69
C GLN A 170 -19.78 -4.73 -15.39
N ASN A 171 -20.16 -4.16 -16.53
CA ASN A 171 -19.36 -3.18 -17.27
C ASN A 171 -19.20 -1.87 -16.49
N ILE A 172 -20.28 -1.37 -15.87
CA ILE A 172 -20.23 -0.16 -15.03
C ILE A 172 -19.26 -0.37 -13.86
N LEU A 173 -19.34 -1.51 -13.18
CA LEU A 173 -18.40 -1.84 -12.11
C LEU A 173 -16.98 -2.11 -12.62
N GLY A 174 -16.81 -2.53 -13.87
CA GLY A 174 -15.48 -2.66 -14.49
C GLY A 174 -14.70 -1.34 -14.48
N HIS A 175 -15.36 -0.23 -14.80
CA HIS A 175 -14.74 1.09 -14.71
C HIS A 175 -14.39 1.48 -13.26
N SER A 176 -15.20 1.06 -12.28
CA SER A 176 -14.90 1.25 -10.85
C SER A 176 -13.64 0.47 -10.43
N VAL A 177 -13.52 -0.80 -10.84
CA VAL A 177 -12.33 -1.64 -10.60
C VAL A 177 -11.09 -1.05 -11.25
N GLU A 178 -11.21 -0.54 -12.48
CA GLU A 178 -10.12 0.15 -13.18
C GLU A 178 -9.66 1.40 -12.42
N ALA A 179 -10.59 2.25 -11.96
CA ALA A 179 -10.27 3.42 -11.15
C ALA A 179 -9.52 3.03 -9.87
N GLN A 180 -10.00 1.99 -9.15
CA GLN A 180 -9.35 1.51 -7.93
C GLN A 180 -7.95 0.94 -8.19
N ARG A 181 -7.71 0.32 -9.35
CA ARG A 181 -6.36 -0.14 -9.76
C ARG A 181 -5.42 1.04 -10.03
N TRP A 182 -5.92 2.12 -10.62
CA TRP A 182 -5.14 3.36 -10.78
C TRP A 182 -4.77 3.98 -9.44
N ASP A 183 -5.65 3.91 -8.45
CA ASP A 183 -5.34 4.38 -7.10
C ASP A 183 -4.22 3.56 -6.43
N VAL A 184 -4.21 2.23 -6.61
CA VAL A 184 -3.09 1.37 -6.16
C VAL A 184 -1.78 1.79 -6.80
N GLU A 185 -1.77 2.05 -8.11
CA GLU A 185 -0.56 2.43 -8.83
C GLU A 185 -0.07 3.83 -8.44
N SER A 186 -0.99 4.79 -8.30
CA SER A 186 -0.71 6.12 -7.76
C SER A 186 -0.07 6.05 -6.37
N GLN A 187 -0.59 5.17 -5.50
CA GLN A 187 -0.03 4.97 -4.18
C GLN A 187 1.38 4.35 -4.22
N ARG A 188 1.66 3.42 -5.15
CA ARG A 188 3.01 2.88 -5.35
C ARG A 188 4.01 4.00 -5.68
N TYR A 189 3.68 4.87 -6.63
CA TYR A 189 4.55 6.00 -6.97
C TYR A 189 4.72 6.99 -5.82
N ARG A 190 3.66 7.23 -5.04
CA ARG A 190 3.75 8.07 -3.84
C ARG A 190 4.72 7.47 -2.82
N VAL A 191 4.59 6.19 -2.51
CA VAL A 191 5.51 5.49 -1.59
C VAL A 191 6.94 5.52 -2.10
N LEU A 192 7.19 5.26 -3.39
CA LEU A 192 8.53 5.33 -3.98
C LEU A 192 9.15 6.73 -3.86
N THR A 193 8.34 7.77 -4.04
CA THR A 193 8.77 9.17 -3.92
C THR A 193 9.07 9.53 -2.47
N ASP A 194 8.19 9.14 -1.55
CA ASP A 194 8.36 9.39 -0.12
C ASP A 194 9.63 8.70 0.42
N VAL A 195 9.85 7.43 0.03
CA VAL A 195 11.08 6.69 0.33
C VAL A 195 12.31 7.41 -0.20
N ARG A 196 12.28 7.87 -1.46
CA ARG A 196 13.40 8.60 -2.06
C ARG A 196 13.71 9.89 -1.29
N MET A 197 12.69 10.66 -0.93
CA MET A 197 12.86 11.89 -0.16
C MET A 197 13.45 11.61 1.23
N LYS A 198 12.96 10.56 1.93
CA LYS A 198 13.47 10.16 3.23
C LYS A 198 14.88 9.60 3.18
N PHE A 199 15.21 8.84 2.13
CA PHE A 199 16.56 8.36 1.87
C PHE A 199 17.54 9.51 1.73
N ILE A 200 17.23 10.53 0.92
CA ILE A 200 18.09 11.70 0.76
C ILE A 200 18.23 12.46 2.08
N GLN A 201 17.15 12.63 2.84
CA GLN A 201 17.21 13.27 4.17
C GLN A 201 18.13 12.51 5.14
N ALA A 202 18.07 11.18 5.15
CA ALA A 202 18.94 10.34 5.97
C ALA A 202 20.41 10.39 5.50
N LEU A 203 20.65 10.40 4.19
CA LEU A 203 21.98 10.54 3.60
C LEU A 203 22.62 11.88 3.95
N VAL A 204 21.86 12.98 3.86
CA VAL A 204 22.32 14.32 4.28
C VAL A 204 22.64 14.33 5.78
N ALA A 205 21.79 13.71 6.62
CA ALA A 205 22.03 13.63 8.06
C ALA A 205 23.28 12.81 8.39
N GLN A 206 23.52 11.71 7.68
CA GLN A 206 24.75 10.91 7.79
C GLN A 206 25.97 11.76 7.44
N ARG A 207 25.96 12.45 6.29
CA ARG A 207 27.09 13.26 5.86
C ARG A 207 27.37 14.42 6.82
N GLN A 208 26.32 15.05 7.35
CA GLN A 208 26.44 16.10 8.35
C GLN A 208 27.07 15.58 9.65
N MET A 209 26.73 14.36 10.08
CA MET A 209 27.34 13.72 11.24
C MET A 209 28.84 13.48 11.01
N GLU A 210 29.22 12.91 9.86
CA GLU A 210 30.62 12.70 9.47
C GLU A 210 31.42 14.01 9.45
N MET A 211 30.86 15.08 8.88
CA MET A 211 31.52 16.40 8.86
C MET A 211 31.71 17.00 10.27
N ILE A 212 30.73 16.83 11.16
CA ILE A 212 30.83 17.29 12.55
C ILE A 212 31.87 16.47 13.32
N ASP A 213 31.97 15.16 13.07
CA ASP A 213 33.01 14.30 13.65
C ASP A 213 34.41 14.75 13.23
N GLU A 214 34.61 15.08 11.95
CA GLU A 214 35.87 15.64 11.44
C GLU A 214 36.19 17.00 12.08
N PHE A 215 35.19 17.89 12.17
CA PHE A 215 35.35 19.20 12.80
C PHE A 215 35.68 19.10 14.29
N HIS A 216 35.03 18.18 15.01
CA HIS A 216 35.35 17.88 16.41
C HIS A 216 36.83 17.49 16.58
N ALA A 217 37.37 16.63 15.70
CA ALA A 217 38.78 16.24 15.76
C ALA A 217 39.73 17.44 15.53
N ILE A 218 39.35 18.41 14.69
CA ILE A 218 40.11 19.65 14.48
C ILE A 218 40.08 20.53 15.73
N VAL A 219 38.91 20.76 16.31
CA VAL A 219 38.74 21.60 17.51
C VAL A 219 39.46 20.98 18.72
N PHE A 220 39.38 19.67 18.88
CA PHE A 220 40.12 18.93 19.91
C PHE A 220 41.64 19.15 19.81
N ARG A 221 42.21 19.09 18.60
CA ARG A 221 43.63 19.43 18.37
C ARG A 221 43.93 20.91 18.68
N GLY A 222 42.98 21.80 18.41
CA GLY A 222 43.03 23.23 18.72
C GLY A 222 43.18 23.50 20.22
N VAL A 223 42.40 22.83 21.06
CA VAL A 223 42.54 22.89 22.53
C VAL A 223 43.95 22.46 22.97
N GLY A 224 44.44 21.36 22.41
CA GLY A 224 45.81 20.89 22.67
C GLY A 224 46.89 21.91 22.29
N LEU A 225 46.71 22.63 21.18
CA LEU A 225 47.62 23.70 20.77
C LEU A 225 47.56 24.92 21.70
N ALA A 226 46.37 25.37 22.08
CA ALA A 226 46.18 26.47 23.02
C ALA A 226 46.85 26.15 24.37
N ARG A 227 46.68 24.91 24.86
CA ARG A 227 47.32 24.44 26.10
C ARG A 227 48.84 24.48 26.02
N ARG A 228 49.44 24.08 24.89
CA ARG A 228 50.89 24.14 24.68
C ARG A 228 51.41 25.58 24.71
N ARG A 229 50.74 26.51 24.02
CA ARG A 229 51.12 27.94 24.04
C ARG A 229 51.00 28.58 25.42
N PHE A 230 49.94 28.24 26.16
CA PHE A 230 49.80 28.70 27.54
C PHE A 230 50.94 28.19 28.44
N ASN A 231 51.29 26.91 28.34
CA ASN A 231 52.41 26.32 29.10
C ASN A 231 53.76 26.96 28.71
N ALA A 232 53.92 27.37 27.45
CA ALA A 232 55.08 28.12 26.95
C ALA A 232 55.08 29.61 27.33
N LYS A 233 54.03 30.10 28.01
CA LYS A 233 53.80 31.51 28.38
C LYS A 233 53.61 32.44 27.16
N GLU A 234 53.18 31.90 26.03
CA GLU A 234 52.92 32.63 24.78
C GLU A 234 51.44 33.01 24.58
N ALA A 235 50.54 32.52 25.44
CA ALA A 235 49.10 32.77 25.37
C ALA A 235 48.49 32.96 26.77
N ALA A 236 47.31 33.58 26.85
CA ALA A 236 46.62 33.81 28.12
C ALA A 236 45.81 32.57 28.53
N ARG A 237 45.51 32.45 29.84
CA ARG A 237 44.63 31.38 30.35
C ARG A 237 43.22 31.47 29.74
N ALA A 238 42.76 32.68 29.44
CA ALA A 238 41.48 32.92 28.80
C ALA A 238 41.37 32.23 27.43
N ASP A 239 42.47 32.17 26.67
CA ASP A 239 42.50 31.53 25.34
C ASP A 239 42.28 30.01 25.43
N VAL A 240 42.83 29.37 26.47
CA VAL A 240 42.60 27.94 26.73
C VAL A 240 41.15 27.70 27.12
N LEU A 241 40.60 28.51 28.03
CA LEU A 241 39.21 28.37 28.47
C LEU A 241 38.24 28.58 27.31
N GLN A 242 38.51 29.55 26.43
CA GLN A 242 37.71 29.79 25.24
C GLN A 242 37.74 28.57 24.28
N ALA A 243 38.92 27.96 24.07
CA ALA A 243 39.04 26.76 23.25
C ALA A 243 38.29 25.57 23.87
N GLU A 244 38.35 25.40 25.19
CA GLU A 244 37.59 24.35 25.91
C GLU A 244 36.07 24.54 25.78
N ILE A 245 35.57 25.79 25.87
CA ILE A 245 34.15 26.10 25.63
C ILE A 245 33.75 25.70 24.21
N GLN A 246 34.56 26.05 23.20
CA GLN A 246 34.31 25.68 21.80
C GLN A 246 34.28 24.16 21.60
N LEU A 247 35.16 23.41 22.25
CA LEU A 247 35.13 21.95 22.20
C LEU A 247 33.82 21.39 22.76
N ASN A 248 33.40 21.85 23.95
CA ASN A 248 32.15 21.42 24.58
C ASN A 248 30.93 21.74 23.70
N GLU A 249 30.91 22.90 23.04
CA GLU A 249 29.85 23.27 22.08
C GLU A 249 29.78 22.29 20.90
N VAL A 250 30.95 21.88 20.38
CA VAL A 250 31.04 20.93 19.28
C VAL A 250 30.68 19.51 19.72
N GLU A 251 31.01 19.10 20.95
CA GLU A 251 30.57 17.81 21.51
C GLU A 251 29.04 17.73 21.58
N VAL A 252 28.37 18.80 22.04
CA VAL A 252 26.90 18.88 22.04
C VAL A 252 26.36 18.82 20.62
N LEU A 253 27.02 19.49 19.66
CA LEU A 253 26.63 19.45 18.25
C LEU A 253 26.78 18.05 17.64
N ARG A 254 27.85 17.32 17.99
CA ARG A 254 28.10 15.93 17.60
C ARG A 254 27.03 14.98 18.14
N GLN A 255 26.66 15.12 19.41
CA GLN A 255 25.58 14.31 19.98
C GLN A 255 24.24 14.61 19.28
N LYS A 256 23.97 15.88 18.96
CA LYS A 256 22.76 16.26 18.21
C LYS A 256 22.75 15.70 16.78
N SER A 257 23.88 15.67 16.08
CA SER A 257 23.94 15.11 14.73
C SER A 257 23.73 13.60 14.73
N GLU A 258 24.27 12.88 15.72
CA GLU A 258 24.03 11.45 15.89
C GLU A 258 22.53 11.13 16.09
N TYR A 259 21.85 11.88 16.97
CA TYR A 259 20.42 11.70 17.16
C TYR A 259 19.60 12.05 15.91
N ARG A 260 20.00 13.08 15.17
CA ARG A 260 19.35 13.46 13.90
C ARG A 260 19.49 12.36 12.85
N TRP A 261 20.68 11.77 12.70
CA TRP A 261 20.90 10.66 11.78
C TRP A 261 20.04 9.44 12.17
N LYS A 262 20.05 9.04 13.44
CA LYS A 262 19.21 7.93 13.95
C LYS A 262 17.72 8.18 13.76
N ALA A 263 17.26 9.43 13.95
CA ALA A 263 15.87 9.81 13.72
C ALA A 263 15.52 9.72 12.23
N ALA A 264 16.33 10.29 11.35
CA ALA A 264 16.13 10.24 9.91
C ALA A 264 16.12 8.80 9.38
N TRP A 265 16.99 7.93 9.91
CA TRP A 265 16.98 6.49 9.61
C TRP A 265 15.65 5.84 9.98
N LYS A 266 15.17 6.05 11.22
CA LYS A 266 13.90 5.49 11.69
C LYS A 266 12.70 5.99 10.90
N GLU A 267 12.69 7.27 10.52
CA GLU A 267 11.65 7.84 9.67
C GLU A 267 11.62 7.18 8.29
N MET A 268 12.78 6.98 7.67
CA MET A 268 12.91 6.28 6.39
C MET A 268 12.42 4.83 6.49
N ALA A 269 12.86 4.12 7.53
CA ALA A 269 12.46 2.73 7.78
C ALA A 269 10.95 2.59 8.03
N ALA A 270 10.35 3.55 8.75
CA ALA A 270 8.91 3.61 8.97
C ALA A 270 8.11 3.80 7.68
N VAL A 271 8.58 4.67 6.76
CA VAL A 271 7.94 4.86 5.44
C VAL A 271 8.07 3.60 4.56
N ALA A 272 9.19 2.89 4.67
CA ALA A 272 9.39 1.59 4.01
C ALA A 272 8.55 0.45 4.63
N GLY A 273 7.84 0.70 5.73
CA GLY A 273 6.99 -0.30 6.39
C GLY A 273 7.76 -1.30 7.28
N ILE A 274 9.03 -1.03 7.60
CA ILE A 274 9.88 -1.88 8.44
C ILE A 274 10.45 -1.03 9.57
N ALA A 275 9.72 -0.93 10.69
CA ALA A 275 10.09 -0.01 11.78
C ALA A 275 11.34 -0.45 12.58
N ASP A 276 11.70 -1.73 12.56
CA ASP A 276 12.78 -2.32 13.37
C ASP A 276 14.07 -2.57 12.58
N LEU A 277 14.29 -1.81 11.51
CA LEU A 277 15.50 -1.92 10.71
C LEU A 277 16.68 -1.28 11.45
N GLN A 278 17.75 -2.05 11.70
CA GLN A 278 18.95 -1.55 12.36
C GLN A 278 19.67 -0.50 11.49
N PRO A 279 20.17 0.60 12.07
CA PRO A 279 20.95 1.61 11.34
C PRO A 279 22.16 1.00 10.66
N SER A 280 22.25 1.15 9.34
CA SER A 280 23.44 0.85 8.55
C SER A 280 23.90 2.10 7.78
N LYS A 281 25.09 2.04 7.19
CA LYS A 281 25.59 3.13 6.35
C LYS A 281 24.76 3.18 5.06
N LEU A 282 24.35 4.36 4.61
CA LEU A 282 23.68 4.55 3.33
C LEU A 282 24.71 4.81 2.24
N ASP A 283 24.52 4.18 1.08
CA ASP A 283 25.32 4.44 -0.12
C ASP A 283 24.53 5.26 -1.15
N GLY A 284 25.10 6.39 -1.54
CA GLY A 284 24.48 7.28 -2.52
C GLY A 284 25.27 8.57 -2.71
N GLU A 285 25.22 9.10 -3.94
CA GLU A 285 25.80 10.40 -4.27
C GLU A 285 24.76 11.51 -4.11
N LEU A 286 25.15 12.59 -3.42
CA LEU A 286 24.44 13.85 -3.36
C LEU A 286 24.83 14.68 -4.59
N SER A 287 24.30 14.37 -5.77
CA SER A 287 24.48 15.18 -6.99
C SER A 287 23.44 16.29 -7.10
#